data_AF-A0A7H5EUF5-F1
#
_entry.id   AF-A0A7H5EUF5-F1
#
_cell.length_a   1.000
_cell.length_b   1.000
_cell.length_c   1.000
_cell.angle_alpha   90.00
_cell.angle_beta   90.00
_cell.angle_gamma   90.00
#
_symmetry.space_group_name_H-M   'P 1'
#
loop_
_entity.id
_entity.type
_entity.pdbx_description
1 polymer ?
#
loop_
_entity_poly.entity_id
_entity_poly.type
_entity_poly.pdbx_seq_one_letter_code
_entity_poly.pdbx_strand_id
1 'polypeptide(L)'
;MKQYWSILLIQSFLVLTTSFLSGQSTELIVRWTGEGMAKKVDLPEASKREWLVKKLSVELLRFPDEVALERGLSILERQPGVLAWERNRPVDFRTDPDDPLYASEQNNLFRAGFAGAWDLTTGGQTTDGQHIVVAVLDAGFDVEHSDLRDNLWRNPGEIANDGVDNDGNGFVDDLRGWNFTDDAATFPVSTHGTQVIGQLGARGNNGRGVSGTNWDLSMMLFSIQSVGDIIAAYGYVLDQRRRYNETDGREGAFVVATNASFGVEGDSCSDYPVWGSLYDELGREGILTAASTANRPWDVDVVGDMPTDCPSEYLIGVTNLSVNDRLFDSSAFGEENVDLAAPGEESYSTLPNNRYGPFGSTSAAAPYVTGAIALLYATPCPMLLDMAREDPATAALLVREAILSSTAPNLSLTTRTATGGVLDVAAAQARLIDFCNEDRAGTFAIDALVPNPADTEVEIRTNALLLTPTATVTVYDALGRQVHHERPERLAGVPVRLRLPVAQLAAGWYLVSVRDREQVSHHPLIVR
;
A
#
# COMPACT_ATOMS: atom_id res chain seq x y z
N MET A 1 0.20 -65.38 35.13
CA MET A 1 -1.02 -64.62 35.49
C MET A 1 -1.48 -63.90 34.23
N LYS A 2 -2.51 -64.42 33.53
CA LYS A 2 -3.87 -63.84 33.35
C LYS A 2 -3.82 -62.39 32.82
N GLN A 3 -4.51 -61.90 31.78
CA GLN A 3 -5.68 -62.25 30.95
C GLN A 3 -5.67 -61.17 29.79
N TYR A 4 -5.76 -61.46 28.48
CA TYR A 4 -6.95 -61.72 27.63
C TYR A 4 -7.66 -60.45 27.02
N TRP A 5 -7.78 -60.45 25.67
CA TRP A 5 -8.75 -59.79 24.72
C TRP A 5 -8.51 -58.41 24.05
N SER A 6 -8.45 -58.53 22.71
CA SER A 6 -8.74 -57.69 21.53
C SER A 6 -9.71 -56.49 21.64
N ILE A 7 -9.53 -55.47 20.77
CA ILE A 7 -10.52 -54.87 19.84
C ILE A 7 -9.83 -53.87 18.88
N LEU A 8 -10.28 -53.88 17.61
CA LEU A 8 -9.98 -52.97 16.50
C LEU A 8 -10.21 -51.49 16.82
N LEU A 9 -9.43 -50.59 16.18
CA LEU A 9 -9.98 -49.36 15.60
C LEU A 9 -9.15 -48.91 14.39
N ILE A 10 -9.80 -49.05 13.23
CA ILE A 10 -9.53 -48.39 11.96
C ILE A 10 -10.04 -46.94 12.12
N GLN A 11 -9.24 -45.93 11.77
CA GLN A 11 -9.61 -44.80 10.90
C GLN A 11 -8.72 -43.56 11.12
N SER A 12 -8.46 -42.88 10.00
CA SER A 12 -8.14 -41.45 9.86
C SER A 12 -6.77 -40.96 10.35
N PHE A 13 -5.74 -41.20 9.52
CA PHE A 13 -4.68 -40.22 9.28
C PHE A 13 -5.02 -39.50 7.97
N LEU A 14 -5.75 -38.40 8.08
CA LEU A 14 -5.92 -37.41 7.02
C LEU A 14 -6.07 -36.04 7.70
N VAL A 15 -5.57 -35.01 7.03
CA VAL A 15 -5.67 -33.58 7.35
C VAL A 15 -4.57 -33.06 8.27
N LEU A 16 -3.49 -32.55 7.66
CA LEU A 16 -2.83 -31.29 8.07
C LEU A 16 -1.72 -30.92 7.07
N THR A 17 -2.08 -30.77 5.80
CA THR A 17 -1.34 -29.97 4.81
C THR A 17 -2.32 -29.60 3.72
N THR A 18 -2.97 -28.43 3.84
CA THR A 18 -3.53 -27.59 2.75
C THR A 18 -4.49 -26.59 3.39
N SER A 19 -3.99 -25.43 3.79
CA SER A 19 -4.83 -24.27 4.12
C SER A 19 -4.11 -22.97 3.75
N PHE A 20 -3.52 -22.94 2.54
CA PHE A 20 -2.92 -21.75 1.94
C PHE A 20 -3.37 -21.52 0.48
N LEU A 21 -4.51 -22.12 0.08
CA LEU A 21 -5.07 -21.99 -1.28
C LEU A 21 -6.59 -21.72 -1.26
N SER A 22 -7.09 -20.95 -0.30
CA SER A 22 -8.47 -20.48 -0.36
C SER A 22 -8.56 -19.31 -1.35
N GLY A 23 -8.73 -19.60 -2.64
CA GLY A 23 -9.11 -18.58 -3.63
C GLY A 23 -8.96 -18.96 -5.09
N GLN A 24 -8.08 -19.91 -5.46
CA GLN A 24 -7.93 -20.28 -6.87
C GLN A 24 -8.87 -21.43 -7.25
N SER A 25 -9.88 -21.09 -8.05
CA SER A 25 -10.76 -22.08 -8.66
C SER A 25 -9.99 -22.94 -9.67
N THR A 26 -10.14 -24.27 -9.58
CA THR A 26 -9.63 -25.24 -10.56
C THR A 26 -10.55 -25.35 -11.79
N GLU A 27 -11.30 -24.31 -12.09
CA GLU A 27 -12.29 -24.28 -13.17
C GLU A 27 -11.96 -23.14 -14.16
N LEU A 28 -12.14 -23.40 -15.46
CA LEU A 28 -11.92 -22.46 -16.55
C LEU A 28 -13.19 -22.25 -17.36
N ILE A 29 -13.48 -21.00 -17.70
CA ILE A 29 -14.46 -20.63 -18.71
C ILE A 29 -13.70 -20.45 -20.02
N VAL A 30 -14.08 -21.17 -21.06
CA VAL A 30 -13.44 -21.13 -22.38
C VAL A 30 -14.48 -20.74 -23.43
N ARG A 31 -14.14 -19.73 -24.23
CA ARG A 31 -14.90 -19.33 -25.41
C ARG A 31 -14.26 -19.90 -26.66
N TRP A 32 -15.02 -20.64 -27.45
CA TRP A 32 -14.55 -21.29 -28.67
C TRP A 32 -15.03 -20.56 -29.93
N THR A 33 -14.31 -20.73 -31.05
CA THR A 33 -14.75 -20.27 -32.38
C THR A 33 -16.03 -20.97 -32.84
N GLY A 34 -16.32 -22.16 -32.30
CA GLY A 34 -17.57 -22.89 -32.50
C GLY A 34 -17.61 -24.20 -31.71
N GLU A 35 -18.82 -24.70 -31.43
CA GLU A 35 -19.05 -25.94 -30.67
C GLU A 35 -18.31 -27.16 -31.25
N GLY A 36 -18.21 -27.23 -32.59
CA GLY A 36 -17.51 -28.30 -33.29
C GLY A 36 -16.00 -28.29 -33.08
N MET A 37 -15.40 -27.15 -32.72
CA MET A 37 -13.97 -27.06 -32.39
C MET A 37 -13.73 -27.54 -30.96
N ALA A 38 -14.56 -27.12 -30.01
CA ALA A 38 -14.47 -27.58 -28.61
C ALA A 38 -14.50 -29.12 -28.49
N LYS A 39 -15.35 -29.78 -29.30
CA LYS A 39 -15.48 -31.25 -29.34
C LYS A 39 -14.29 -31.98 -29.97
N LYS A 40 -13.47 -31.28 -30.77
CA LYS A 40 -12.28 -31.85 -31.41
C LYS A 40 -11.03 -31.73 -30.56
N VAL A 41 -11.04 -30.82 -29.59
CA VAL A 41 -9.93 -30.66 -28.65
C VAL A 41 -10.07 -31.71 -27.54
N ASP A 42 -9.08 -32.58 -27.49
CA ASP A 42 -8.93 -33.55 -26.40
C ASP A 42 -8.32 -32.86 -25.18
N LEU A 43 -8.97 -33.01 -24.03
CA LEU A 43 -8.59 -32.41 -22.75
C LEU A 43 -8.68 -33.50 -21.68
N PRO A 44 -7.76 -34.48 -21.68
CA PRO A 44 -7.81 -35.62 -20.78
C PRO A 44 -7.69 -35.22 -19.30
N GLU A 45 -7.15 -34.04 -19.00
CA GLU A 45 -7.00 -33.50 -17.65
C GLU A 45 -8.30 -32.88 -17.10
N ALA A 46 -9.27 -32.55 -17.96
CA ALA A 46 -10.54 -31.98 -17.54
C ALA A 46 -11.45 -33.07 -16.98
N SER A 47 -11.73 -33.01 -15.68
CA SER A 47 -12.66 -33.91 -14.98
C SER A 47 -14.13 -33.72 -15.37
N LYS A 48 -14.51 -32.51 -15.81
CA LYS A 48 -15.87 -32.19 -16.24
C LYS A 48 -15.87 -31.08 -17.29
N ARG A 49 -16.80 -31.19 -18.23
CA ARG A 49 -17.08 -30.20 -19.27
C ARG A 49 -18.57 -29.84 -19.24
N GLU A 50 -18.91 -28.56 -19.26
CA GLU A 50 -20.27 -28.08 -19.13
C GLU A 50 -20.51 -26.86 -20.01
N TRP A 51 -21.55 -26.87 -20.84
CA TRP A 51 -21.88 -25.71 -21.68
C TRP A 51 -22.58 -24.62 -20.87
N LEU A 52 -21.94 -23.46 -20.69
CA LEU A 52 -22.56 -22.29 -20.06
C LEU A 52 -23.46 -21.55 -21.06
N VAL A 53 -22.97 -21.29 -22.28
CA VAL A 53 -23.72 -20.59 -23.34
C VAL A 53 -23.46 -21.23 -24.70
N LYS A 54 -24.27 -22.22 -25.08
CA LYS A 54 -24.11 -22.99 -26.33
C LYS A 54 -24.08 -22.11 -27.60
N LYS A 55 -24.96 -21.11 -27.70
CA LYS A 55 -25.04 -20.21 -28.86
C LYS A 55 -23.76 -19.39 -29.08
N LEU A 56 -23.02 -19.10 -28.00
CA LEU A 56 -21.76 -18.38 -28.05
C LEU A 56 -20.54 -19.31 -27.95
N SER A 57 -20.77 -20.63 -27.93
CA SER A 57 -19.75 -21.65 -27.73
C SER A 57 -18.89 -21.37 -26.48
N VAL A 58 -19.55 -21.08 -25.35
CA VAL A 58 -18.89 -20.88 -24.05
C VAL A 58 -19.08 -22.12 -23.17
N GLU A 59 -17.96 -22.66 -22.69
CA GLU A 59 -17.88 -23.91 -21.93
C GLU A 59 -17.11 -23.71 -20.62
N LEU A 60 -17.60 -24.31 -19.55
CA LEU A 60 -16.90 -24.45 -18.28
C LEU A 60 -16.17 -25.80 -18.25
N LEU A 61 -14.87 -25.76 -17.98
CA LEU A 61 -14.00 -26.91 -17.76
C LEU A 61 -13.64 -26.98 -16.28
N ARG A 62 -13.71 -28.16 -15.67
CA ARG A 62 -13.30 -28.37 -14.27
C ARG A 62 -12.13 -29.33 -14.21
N PHE A 63 -11.12 -28.98 -13.44
CA PHE A 63 -9.91 -29.77 -13.25
C PHE A 63 -9.83 -30.28 -11.81
N PRO A 64 -9.29 -31.49 -11.59
CA PRO A 64 -9.23 -32.11 -10.26
C PRO A 64 -8.26 -31.40 -9.30
N ASP A 65 -7.22 -30.76 -9.84
CA ASP A 65 -6.21 -30.04 -9.09
C ASP A 65 -5.53 -28.98 -9.98
N GLU A 66 -4.73 -28.12 -9.37
CA GLU A 66 -4.03 -27.02 -10.05
C GLU A 66 -3.04 -27.55 -11.11
N VAL A 67 -2.39 -28.69 -10.86
CA VAL A 67 -1.44 -29.29 -11.81
C VAL A 67 -2.15 -29.77 -13.07
N ALA A 68 -3.34 -30.34 -12.95
CA ALA A 68 -4.19 -30.73 -14.06
C ALA A 68 -4.73 -29.51 -14.82
N LEU A 69 -5.07 -28.43 -14.12
CA LEU A 69 -5.47 -27.17 -14.73
C LEU A 69 -4.34 -26.57 -15.58
N GLU A 70 -3.11 -26.49 -15.06
CA GLU A 70 -1.95 -25.96 -15.81
C GLU A 70 -1.64 -26.77 -17.07
N ARG A 71 -1.74 -28.11 -16.99
CA ARG A 71 -1.63 -28.97 -18.17
C ARG A 71 -2.74 -28.69 -19.17
N GLY A 72 -3.98 -28.57 -18.72
CA GLY A 72 -5.13 -28.21 -19.56
C GLY A 72 -4.97 -26.86 -20.25
N LEU A 73 -4.47 -25.84 -19.54
CA LEU A 73 -4.15 -24.53 -20.10
C LEU A 73 -3.12 -24.62 -21.21
N SER A 74 -2.03 -25.35 -21.00
CA SER A 74 -0.99 -25.53 -22.01
C SER A 74 -1.50 -26.15 -23.32
N ILE A 75 -2.54 -26.99 -23.23
CA ILE A 75 -3.24 -27.54 -24.39
C ILE A 75 -4.10 -26.45 -25.05
N LEU A 76 -4.93 -25.76 -24.27
CA LEU A 76 -5.86 -24.71 -24.75
C LEU A 76 -5.15 -23.56 -25.46
N GLU A 77 -4.02 -23.08 -24.92
CA GLU A 77 -3.23 -21.98 -25.50
C GLU A 77 -2.68 -22.30 -26.90
N ARG A 78 -2.51 -23.58 -27.21
CA ARG A 78 -2.01 -24.05 -28.51
C ARG A 78 -3.13 -24.34 -29.50
N GLN A 79 -4.40 -24.21 -29.10
CA GLN A 79 -5.54 -24.50 -29.97
C GLN A 79 -6.01 -23.26 -30.72
N PRO A 80 -5.98 -23.26 -32.07
CA PRO A 80 -6.49 -22.14 -32.87
C PRO A 80 -8.02 -21.97 -32.78
N GLY A 81 -8.71 -22.89 -32.11
CA GLY A 81 -10.16 -22.84 -31.87
C GLY A 81 -10.57 -22.10 -30.60
N VAL A 82 -9.63 -21.72 -29.72
CA VAL A 82 -9.89 -20.97 -28.50
C VAL A 82 -9.87 -19.47 -28.81
N LEU A 83 -10.98 -18.77 -28.52
CA LEU A 83 -11.07 -17.32 -28.68
C LEU A 83 -10.61 -16.57 -27.43
N ALA A 84 -10.96 -17.10 -26.26
CA ALA A 84 -10.60 -16.55 -24.96
C ALA A 84 -10.79 -17.62 -23.88
N TRP A 85 -10.10 -17.48 -22.76
CA TRP A 85 -10.36 -18.24 -21.56
C TRP A 85 -10.13 -17.38 -20.31
N GLU A 86 -10.82 -17.72 -19.23
CA GLU A 86 -10.68 -17.10 -17.91
C GLU A 86 -10.93 -18.14 -16.81
N ARG A 87 -10.52 -17.88 -15.57
CA ARG A 87 -10.87 -18.75 -14.44
C ARG A 87 -12.31 -18.50 -14.01
N ASN A 88 -13.05 -19.56 -13.69
CA ASN A 88 -14.37 -19.43 -13.08
C ASN A 88 -14.22 -19.12 -11.59
N ARG A 89 -14.07 -17.84 -11.26
CA ARG A 89 -13.95 -17.36 -9.88
C ARG A 89 -15.35 -17.24 -9.23
N PRO A 90 -15.47 -17.44 -7.91
CA PRO A 90 -16.68 -17.02 -7.21
C PRO A 90 -16.96 -15.53 -7.48
N VAL A 91 -18.23 -15.15 -7.50
CA VAL A 91 -18.64 -13.75 -7.58
C VAL A 91 -18.87 -13.27 -6.16
N ASP A 92 -18.10 -12.27 -5.74
CA ASP A 92 -18.36 -11.56 -4.49
C ASP A 92 -19.46 -10.52 -4.70
N PHE A 93 -20.35 -10.40 -3.72
CA PHE A 93 -21.33 -9.31 -3.68
C PHE A 93 -20.62 -8.09 -3.11
N ARG A 94 -20.75 -6.94 -3.79
CA ARG A 94 -20.06 -5.68 -3.43
C ARG A 94 -20.07 -5.43 -1.93
N THR A 95 -18.89 -5.14 -1.40
CA THR A 95 -18.66 -4.95 0.04
C THR A 95 -18.92 -3.49 0.42
N ASP A 96 -20.15 -3.02 0.21
CA ASP A 96 -20.55 -1.69 0.68
C ASP A 96 -20.80 -1.75 2.20
N PRO A 97 -20.24 -0.82 3.01
CA PRO A 97 -20.56 -0.72 4.43
C PRO A 97 -22.08 -0.51 4.65
N ASP A 98 -22.63 -1.10 5.70
CA ASP A 98 -24.05 -0.93 6.09
C ASP A 98 -24.33 0.39 6.86
N ASP A 99 -23.31 1.24 6.96
CA ASP A 99 -23.33 2.50 7.71
C ASP A 99 -24.27 3.53 7.05
N PRO A 100 -25.27 4.09 7.78
CA PRO A 100 -26.35 4.87 7.19
C PRO A 100 -25.94 6.13 6.41
N LEU A 101 -24.76 6.71 6.69
CA LEU A 101 -24.28 7.93 6.03
C LEU A 101 -23.26 7.65 4.92
N TYR A 102 -22.79 6.41 4.76
CA TYR A 102 -21.81 6.06 3.75
C TYR A 102 -22.31 6.40 2.34
N ALA A 103 -23.48 5.88 1.98
CA ALA A 103 -24.02 6.01 0.63
C ALA A 103 -24.44 7.45 0.25
N SER A 104 -24.85 8.27 1.23
CA SER A 104 -25.33 9.63 0.96
C SER A 104 -24.26 10.71 1.11
N GLU A 105 -23.30 10.53 2.04
CA GLU A 105 -22.35 11.58 2.41
C GLU A 105 -20.88 11.26 2.05
N GLN A 106 -20.50 9.99 1.85
CA GLN A 106 -19.09 9.60 1.72
C GLN A 106 -18.66 9.24 0.29
N ASN A 107 -19.12 10.01 -0.69
CA ASN A 107 -18.71 9.83 -2.11
C ASN A 107 -17.18 9.98 -2.30
N ASN A 108 -16.48 10.64 -1.38
CA ASN A 108 -15.02 10.79 -1.43
C ASN A 108 -14.27 9.46 -1.28
N LEU A 109 -14.80 8.48 -0.54
CA LEU A 109 -14.23 7.13 -0.47
C LEU A 109 -14.30 6.42 -1.82
N PHE A 110 -15.42 6.58 -2.53
CA PHE A 110 -15.57 6.07 -3.89
C PHE A 110 -14.59 6.75 -4.87
N ARG A 111 -14.48 8.09 -4.81
CA ARG A 111 -13.57 8.88 -5.67
C ARG A 111 -12.09 8.54 -5.45
N ALA A 112 -11.71 8.14 -4.25
CA ALA A 112 -10.36 7.67 -3.92
C ALA A 112 -10.12 6.18 -4.23
N GLY A 113 -11.13 5.44 -4.69
CA GLY A 113 -11.00 4.02 -5.06
C GLY A 113 -11.13 3.03 -3.90
N PHE A 114 -11.56 3.45 -2.70
CA PHE A 114 -11.71 2.54 -1.56
C PHE A 114 -12.82 1.51 -1.75
N ALA A 115 -13.95 1.91 -2.33
CA ALA A 115 -15.08 0.99 -2.56
C ALA A 115 -14.67 -0.22 -3.41
N GLY A 116 -13.82 -0.03 -4.43
CA GLY A 116 -13.27 -1.12 -5.23
C GLY A 116 -12.16 -1.90 -4.52
N ALA A 117 -11.40 -1.24 -3.64
CA ALA A 117 -10.35 -1.89 -2.85
C ALA A 117 -10.92 -2.82 -1.77
N TRP A 118 -12.07 -2.47 -1.19
CA TRP A 118 -12.75 -3.28 -0.18
C TRP A 118 -13.31 -4.61 -0.69
N ASP A 119 -13.48 -4.76 -2.00
CA ASP A 119 -13.79 -6.05 -2.62
C ASP A 119 -12.65 -7.07 -2.42
N LEU A 120 -11.42 -6.62 -2.14
CA LEU A 120 -10.28 -7.49 -1.83
C LEU A 120 -10.04 -7.65 -0.33
N THR A 121 -10.06 -6.54 0.41
CA THR A 121 -9.86 -6.51 1.86
C THR A 121 -10.42 -5.21 2.43
N THR A 122 -11.06 -5.28 3.59
CA THR A 122 -11.56 -4.11 4.31
C THR A 122 -10.54 -3.52 5.28
N GLY A 123 -9.32 -4.09 5.32
CA GLY A 123 -8.21 -3.63 6.14
C GLY A 123 -8.17 -4.23 7.54
N GLY A 124 -7.41 -3.58 8.41
CA GLY A 124 -7.30 -3.91 9.84
C GLY A 124 -6.24 -4.94 10.19
N GLN A 125 -6.10 -6.01 9.39
CA GLN A 125 -5.06 -7.01 9.58
C GLN A 125 -4.34 -7.38 8.28
N THR A 126 -3.07 -7.74 8.42
CA THR A 126 -2.31 -8.43 7.36
C THR A 126 -2.86 -9.85 7.16
N THR A 127 -2.53 -10.49 6.03
CA THR A 127 -3.01 -11.85 5.74
C THR A 127 -2.48 -12.94 6.68
N ASP A 128 -1.44 -12.64 7.46
CA ASP A 128 -0.91 -13.50 8.52
C ASP A 128 -1.33 -13.06 9.94
N GLY A 129 -2.31 -12.15 10.04
CA GLY A 129 -3.03 -11.82 11.27
C GLY A 129 -2.38 -10.74 12.15
N GLN A 130 -1.45 -9.94 11.63
CA GLN A 130 -0.90 -8.79 12.36
C GLN A 130 -1.88 -7.62 12.29
N HIS A 131 -2.16 -7.00 13.44
CA HIS A 131 -2.96 -5.78 13.47
C HIS A 131 -2.17 -4.62 12.86
N ILE A 132 -2.75 -4.00 11.83
CA ILE A 132 -2.14 -2.87 11.14
C ILE A 132 -2.40 -1.61 11.97
N VAL A 133 -1.31 -0.93 12.37
CA VAL A 133 -1.39 0.26 13.21
C VAL A 133 -1.02 1.50 12.41
N VAL A 134 -1.78 2.58 12.61
CA VAL A 134 -1.49 3.90 12.07
C VAL A 134 -1.40 4.91 13.20
N ALA A 135 -0.35 5.72 13.19
CA ALA A 135 -0.18 6.82 14.13
C ALA A 135 -0.84 8.10 13.62
N VAL A 136 -1.62 8.77 14.47
CA VAL A 136 -2.30 10.03 14.15
C VAL A 136 -1.89 11.09 15.16
N LEU A 137 -1.29 12.16 14.67
CA LEU A 137 -0.86 13.31 15.45
C LEU A 137 -1.81 14.46 15.17
N ASP A 138 -2.48 15.00 16.20
CA ASP A 138 -3.41 16.12 16.09
C ASP A 138 -3.50 16.89 17.42
N ALA A 139 -4.35 17.91 17.53
CA ALA A 139 -4.52 18.68 18.76
C ALA A 139 -5.36 17.97 19.84
N GLY A 140 -5.96 16.80 19.54
CA GLY A 140 -6.90 16.12 20.45
C GLY A 140 -7.87 15.20 19.73
N PHE A 141 -8.60 14.37 20.49
CA PHE A 141 -9.51 13.36 19.96
C PHE A 141 -10.69 13.09 20.91
N ASP A 142 -11.88 12.82 20.36
CA ASP A 142 -12.98 12.21 21.10
C ASP A 142 -12.85 10.68 21.09
N VAL A 143 -12.05 10.15 22.01
CA VAL A 143 -11.76 8.71 22.11
C VAL A 143 -12.95 7.86 22.59
N GLU A 144 -14.03 8.50 23.04
CA GLU A 144 -15.25 7.85 23.51
C GLU A 144 -16.35 7.80 22.43
N HIS A 145 -16.07 8.32 21.23
CA HIS A 145 -16.98 8.26 20.11
C HIS A 145 -17.30 6.80 19.74
N SER A 146 -18.59 6.46 19.66
CA SER A 146 -19.10 5.10 19.50
C SER A 146 -18.68 4.44 18.19
N ASP A 147 -18.36 5.26 17.20
CA ASP A 147 -17.90 4.84 15.86
C ASP A 147 -16.37 4.69 15.76
N LEU A 148 -15.63 5.14 16.78
CA LEU A 148 -14.16 5.21 16.76
C LEU A 148 -13.52 4.28 17.78
N ARG A 149 -14.08 4.20 19.00
CA ARG A 149 -13.47 3.57 20.18
C ARG A 149 -13.01 2.12 19.99
N ASP A 150 -13.63 1.40 19.07
CA ASP A 150 -13.33 -0.01 18.79
C ASP A 150 -12.09 -0.15 17.88
N ASN A 151 -11.80 0.89 17.08
CA ASN A 151 -10.66 0.99 16.15
C ASN A 151 -9.49 1.81 16.73
N LEU A 152 -9.52 2.13 18.02
CA LEU A 152 -8.38 2.75 18.70
C LEU A 152 -7.37 1.68 19.08
N TRP A 153 -6.10 1.95 18.80
CA TRP A 153 -5.01 1.07 19.21
C TRP A 153 -5.02 0.90 20.72
N ARG A 154 -4.65 -0.31 21.14
CA ARG A 154 -4.50 -0.68 22.55
C ARG A 154 -3.06 -1.09 22.77
N ASN A 155 -2.33 -0.38 23.63
CA ASN A 155 -0.96 -0.77 23.97
C ASN A 155 -1.00 -2.16 24.65
N PRO A 156 -0.47 -3.22 24.02
CA PRO A 156 -0.46 -4.57 24.61
C PRO A 156 0.50 -4.68 25.81
N GLY A 157 1.40 -3.70 25.97
CA GLY A 157 2.35 -3.61 27.07
C GLY A 157 1.74 -3.12 28.40
N GLU A 158 0.55 -2.49 28.36
CA GLU A 158 -0.04 -1.81 29.51
C GLU A 158 -1.21 -2.54 30.16
N ILE A 159 -1.34 -2.39 31.48
CA ILE A 159 -2.46 -2.81 32.30
C ILE A 159 -3.30 -1.58 32.60
N ALA A 160 -4.50 -1.55 32.03
CA ALA A 160 -5.35 -0.35 32.06
C ALA A 160 -5.61 0.22 33.47
N ASN A 161 -5.11 1.45 33.69
CA ASN A 161 -5.37 2.31 34.85
C ASN A 161 -4.80 1.75 36.17
N ASP A 162 -3.65 1.08 36.12
CA ASP A 162 -2.96 0.63 37.34
C ASP A 162 -1.97 1.69 37.89
N GLY A 163 -1.73 2.76 37.12
CA GLY A 163 -0.84 3.87 37.50
C GLY A 163 0.64 3.54 37.34
N VAL A 164 0.99 2.51 36.55
CA VAL A 164 2.36 2.02 36.35
C VAL A 164 2.66 1.97 34.85
N ASP A 165 3.82 2.47 34.45
CA ASP A 165 4.41 2.19 33.13
C ASP A 165 4.88 0.73 33.11
N ASN A 166 4.08 -0.14 32.51
CA ASN A 166 4.27 -1.59 32.58
C ASN A 166 5.27 -2.10 31.53
N ASP A 167 5.40 -1.42 30.40
CA ASP A 167 6.31 -1.78 29.30
C ASP A 167 7.66 -1.02 29.36
N GLY A 168 7.80 -0.11 30.33
CA GLY A 168 9.01 0.67 30.58
C GLY A 168 9.35 1.63 29.46
N ASN A 169 8.35 2.12 28.71
CA ASN A 169 8.54 3.05 27.59
C ASN A 169 8.62 4.52 28.03
N GLY A 170 8.38 4.81 29.32
CA GLY A 170 8.41 6.15 29.90
C GLY A 170 7.03 6.83 30.01
N PHE A 171 5.95 6.16 29.59
CA PHE A 171 4.60 6.71 29.49
C PHE A 171 3.60 5.87 30.29
N VAL A 172 3.20 6.36 31.46
CA VAL A 172 2.30 5.63 32.37
C VAL A 172 0.87 5.53 31.82
N ASP A 173 0.31 4.32 31.73
CA ASP A 173 -1.07 4.07 31.28
C ASP A 173 -1.36 4.59 29.86
N ASP A 174 -0.39 4.56 28.94
CA ASP A 174 -0.48 5.06 27.56
C ASP A 174 -1.30 4.16 26.61
N LEU A 175 -2.47 3.73 27.08
CA LEU A 175 -3.32 2.70 26.49
C LEU A 175 -3.68 2.90 25.03
N ARG A 176 -3.67 4.14 24.53
CA ARG A 176 -4.06 4.48 23.15
C ARG A 176 -3.04 5.39 22.46
N GLY A 177 -1.86 5.56 23.06
CA GLY A 177 -0.88 6.60 22.73
C GLY A 177 -0.81 7.67 23.83
N TRP A 178 -0.29 8.85 23.50
CA TRP A 178 0.12 9.85 24.50
C TRP A 178 -0.28 11.28 24.16
N ASN A 179 -0.68 12.07 25.16
CA ASN A 179 -0.85 13.51 25.03
C ASN A 179 0.45 14.21 25.44
N PHE A 180 1.25 14.63 24.45
CA PHE A 180 2.51 15.37 24.66
C PHE A 180 2.29 16.83 25.07
N THR A 181 1.09 17.37 24.89
CA THR A 181 0.77 18.74 25.32
C THR A 181 0.66 18.84 26.84
N ASP A 182 0.00 17.87 27.47
CA ASP A 182 -0.26 17.86 28.93
C ASP A 182 0.54 16.79 29.69
N ASP A 183 1.37 16.02 29.00
CA ASP A 183 2.14 14.89 29.54
C ASP A 183 1.24 13.87 30.27
N ALA A 184 0.24 13.34 29.54
CA ALA A 184 -0.80 12.47 30.11
C ALA A 184 -1.31 11.42 29.13
N ALA A 185 -1.91 10.34 29.69
CA ALA A 185 -2.65 9.33 28.92
C ALA A 185 -4.03 9.79 28.41
N THR A 186 -4.48 11.00 28.79
CA THR A 186 -5.79 11.55 28.42
C THR A 186 -5.69 12.58 27.32
N PHE A 187 -6.63 12.52 26.37
CA PHE A 187 -6.68 13.42 25.21
C PHE A 187 -7.72 14.52 25.39
N PRO A 188 -7.40 15.79 25.07
CA PRO A 188 -8.40 16.83 24.96
C PRO A 188 -9.35 16.51 23.79
N VAL A 189 -10.64 16.80 23.96
CA VAL A 189 -11.62 16.63 22.88
C VAL A 189 -11.42 17.74 21.85
N SER A 190 -10.99 17.37 20.64
CA SER A 190 -10.84 18.29 19.50
C SER A 190 -11.74 17.87 18.35
N THR A 191 -12.37 18.83 17.67
CA THR A 191 -13.15 18.57 16.46
C THR A 191 -12.28 18.08 15.31
N HIS A 192 -11.12 18.71 15.10
CA HIS A 192 -10.26 18.43 13.95
C HIS A 192 -9.71 17.00 14.00
N GLY A 193 -9.00 16.63 15.07
CA GLY A 193 -8.49 15.26 15.22
C GLY A 193 -9.59 14.20 15.24
N THR A 194 -10.77 14.49 15.81
CA THR A 194 -11.93 13.56 15.74
C THR A 194 -12.40 13.35 14.30
N GLN A 195 -12.43 14.39 13.47
CA GLN A 195 -12.78 14.26 12.05
C GLN A 195 -11.69 13.51 11.27
N VAL A 196 -10.41 13.74 11.57
CA VAL A 196 -9.29 13.02 10.95
C VAL A 196 -9.37 11.52 11.23
N ILE A 197 -9.49 11.12 12.49
CA ILE A 197 -9.56 9.69 12.86
C ILE A 197 -10.86 9.03 12.41
N GLY A 198 -11.97 9.78 12.30
CA GLY A 198 -13.20 9.24 11.74
C GLY A 198 -13.10 8.93 10.26
N GLN A 199 -12.43 9.79 9.49
CA GLN A 199 -12.23 9.55 8.08
C GLN A 199 -11.27 8.37 7.86
N LEU A 200 -10.25 8.27 8.72
CA LEU A 200 -9.26 7.21 8.65
C LEU A 200 -9.83 5.85 9.07
N GLY A 201 -10.48 5.77 10.24
CA GLY A 201 -10.78 4.50 10.90
C GLY A 201 -12.08 4.48 11.69
N ALA A 202 -13.11 5.25 11.32
CA ALA A 202 -14.46 4.92 11.78
C ALA A 202 -14.80 3.48 11.39
N ARG A 203 -15.41 2.75 12.33
CA ARG A 203 -15.61 1.31 12.18
C ARG A 203 -16.65 1.02 11.11
N GLY A 204 -16.23 0.48 9.98
CA GLY A 204 -17.14 0.13 8.90
C GLY A 204 -18.03 -1.08 9.25
N ASN A 205 -19.20 -1.13 8.60
CA ASN A 205 -20.18 -2.21 8.68
C ASN A 205 -20.65 -2.49 10.11
N ASN A 206 -20.91 -1.43 10.87
CA ASN A 206 -21.37 -1.51 12.26
C ASN A 206 -22.83 -1.01 12.43
N GLY A 207 -23.48 -0.60 11.34
CA GLY A 207 -24.83 -0.06 11.28
C GLY A 207 -24.97 1.36 11.84
N ARG A 208 -23.90 2.16 11.91
CA ARG A 208 -23.91 3.53 12.46
C ARG A 208 -23.09 4.46 11.61
N GLY A 209 -23.46 5.74 11.62
CA GLY A 209 -22.54 6.79 11.20
C GLY A 209 -21.94 6.58 9.82
N VAL A 210 -20.60 6.55 9.81
CA VAL A 210 -19.74 6.60 8.63
C VAL A 210 -18.76 5.42 8.65
N SER A 211 -18.22 5.07 7.49
CA SER A 211 -17.07 4.16 7.39
C SER A 211 -15.77 4.95 7.24
N GLY A 212 -14.72 4.52 7.93
CA GLY A 212 -13.36 4.96 7.67
C GLY A 212 -12.79 4.30 6.41
N THR A 213 -11.58 4.71 6.01
CA THR A 213 -10.81 4.10 4.92
C THR A 213 -10.54 2.60 5.13
N ASN A 214 -10.42 2.18 6.38
CA ASN A 214 -10.21 0.81 6.83
C ASN A 214 -11.27 0.50 7.90
N TRP A 215 -11.97 -0.63 7.77
CA TRP A 215 -13.14 -0.92 8.62
C TRP A 215 -12.76 -1.31 10.05
N ASP A 216 -11.60 -1.92 10.25
CA ASP A 216 -11.12 -2.44 11.54
C ASP A 216 -9.67 -1.99 11.84
N LEU A 217 -9.37 -0.72 11.63
CA LEU A 217 -8.02 -0.16 11.82
C LEU A 217 -7.63 -0.08 13.30
N SER A 218 -6.33 -0.08 13.61
CA SER A 218 -5.82 0.30 14.94
C SER A 218 -5.15 1.68 14.89
N MET A 219 -5.79 2.70 15.47
CA MET A 219 -5.29 4.08 15.46
C MET A 219 -4.57 4.43 16.78
N MET A 220 -3.26 4.66 16.70
CA MET A 220 -2.41 5.12 17.79
C MET A 220 -2.41 6.66 17.81
N LEU A 221 -2.79 7.27 18.92
CA LEU A 221 -3.14 8.69 18.97
C LEU A 221 -2.13 9.54 19.73
N PHE A 222 -1.82 10.72 19.20
CA PHE A 222 -0.93 11.68 19.84
C PHE A 222 -1.48 13.09 19.83
N SER A 223 -1.57 13.71 21.01
CA SER A 223 -1.91 15.13 21.11
C SER A 223 -0.67 16.01 21.10
N ILE A 224 -0.62 16.96 20.17
CA ILE A 224 0.52 17.84 19.89
C ILE A 224 0.09 19.30 19.74
N GLN A 225 0.97 20.23 20.10
CA GLN A 225 0.83 21.67 19.86
C GLN A 225 2.14 22.35 19.42
N SER A 226 3.28 21.66 19.53
CA SER A 226 4.59 22.20 19.19
C SER A 226 5.42 21.26 18.31
N VAL A 227 6.47 21.80 17.68
CA VAL A 227 7.49 20.99 16.98
C VAL A 227 8.16 19.99 17.91
N GLY A 228 8.35 20.35 19.19
CA GLY A 228 8.89 19.43 20.20
C GLY A 228 7.98 18.23 20.43
N ASP A 229 6.67 18.47 20.49
CA ASP A 229 5.65 17.42 20.69
C ASP A 229 5.60 16.49 19.47
N ILE A 230 5.70 17.05 18.26
CA ILE A 230 5.77 16.30 17.00
C ILE A 230 6.98 15.36 17.01
N ILE A 231 8.17 15.90 17.34
CA ILE A 231 9.41 15.11 17.43
C ILE A 231 9.28 14.00 18.47
N ALA A 232 8.71 14.29 19.64
CA ALA A 232 8.52 13.30 20.70
C ALA A 232 7.52 12.20 20.30
N ALA A 233 6.42 12.57 19.65
CA ALA A 233 5.43 11.62 19.14
C ALA A 233 6.02 10.70 18.06
N TYR A 234 6.81 11.24 17.11
CA TYR A 234 7.51 10.39 16.15
C TYR A 234 8.57 9.49 16.81
N GLY A 235 9.25 9.96 17.87
CA GLY A 235 10.12 9.13 18.68
C GLY A 235 9.39 7.93 19.29
N TYR A 236 8.21 8.16 19.87
CA TYR A 236 7.36 7.08 20.38
C TYR A 236 6.98 6.07 19.30
N VAL A 237 6.52 6.56 18.14
CA VAL A 237 6.12 5.71 17.01
C VAL A 237 7.29 4.85 16.52
N LEU A 238 8.47 5.45 16.41
CA LEU A 238 9.70 4.77 16.01
C LEU A 238 10.07 3.67 17.01
N ASP A 239 10.01 3.95 18.31
CA ASP A 239 10.34 2.98 19.35
C ASP A 239 9.36 1.80 19.37
N GLN A 240 8.05 2.05 19.20
CA GLN A 240 7.05 0.99 19.10
C GLN A 240 7.29 0.07 17.88
N ARG A 241 7.62 0.65 16.73
CA ARG A 241 7.92 -0.11 15.52
C ARG A 241 9.24 -0.88 15.63
N ARG A 242 10.28 -0.29 16.22
CA ARG A 242 11.55 -0.97 16.48
C ARG A 242 11.39 -2.17 17.41
N ARG A 243 10.68 -2.00 18.53
CA ARG A 243 10.37 -3.12 19.43
C ARG A 243 9.62 -4.23 18.70
N TYR A 244 8.68 -3.88 17.83
CA TYR A 244 8.00 -4.86 16.97
C TYR A 244 8.99 -5.60 16.07
N ASN A 245 9.81 -4.88 15.32
CA ASN A 245 10.78 -5.46 14.38
C ASN A 245 11.81 -6.35 15.09
N GLU A 246 12.35 -5.89 16.23
CA GLU A 246 13.39 -6.59 17.00
C GLU A 246 12.87 -7.85 17.74
N THR A 247 11.57 -7.90 18.04
CA THR A 247 10.97 -8.99 18.82
C THR A 247 10.10 -9.94 18.01
N ASP A 248 10.03 -9.76 16.68
CA ASP A 248 9.09 -10.43 15.78
C ASP A 248 7.63 -10.27 16.26
N GLY A 249 7.27 -9.04 16.63
CA GLY A 249 5.91 -8.66 17.03
C GLY A 249 5.44 -9.16 18.39
N ARG A 250 6.34 -9.65 19.25
CA ARG A 250 6.00 -10.00 20.64
C ARG A 250 5.78 -8.77 21.52
N GLU A 251 6.47 -7.68 21.20
CA GLU A 251 6.36 -6.38 21.85
C GLU A 251 6.20 -5.29 20.77
N GLY A 252 5.76 -4.10 21.15
CA GLY A 252 5.60 -2.99 20.22
C GLY A 252 4.36 -3.09 19.33
N ALA A 253 4.38 -2.33 18.23
CA ALA A 253 3.26 -2.25 17.29
C ALA A 253 3.72 -2.32 15.82
N PHE A 254 2.94 -2.98 14.97
CA PHE A 254 3.13 -3.00 13.51
C PHE A 254 2.64 -1.68 12.90
N VAL A 255 3.32 -0.58 13.23
CA VAL A 255 3.01 0.74 12.68
C VAL A 255 3.51 0.82 11.25
N VAL A 256 2.60 1.13 10.31
CA VAL A 256 2.93 1.21 8.87
C VAL A 256 2.85 2.62 8.31
N ALA A 257 2.08 3.50 8.98
CA ALA A 257 1.89 4.86 8.52
C ALA A 257 1.74 5.86 9.67
N THR A 258 2.09 7.11 9.41
CA THR A 258 1.66 8.26 10.19
C THR A 258 0.82 9.22 9.34
N ASN A 259 -0.17 9.86 9.98
CA ASN A 259 -0.97 10.91 9.35
C ASN A 259 -0.56 12.29 9.90
N ALA A 260 -0.08 13.17 9.02
CA ALA A 260 0.27 14.54 9.34
C ALA A 260 -0.68 15.53 8.64
N SER A 261 -1.80 15.86 9.30
CA SER A 261 -2.77 16.86 8.83
C SER A 261 -2.46 18.27 9.39
N PHE A 262 -1.18 18.60 9.55
CA PHE A 262 -0.65 19.83 10.15
C PHE A 262 0.69 20.21 9.51
N GLY A 263 1.14 21.45 9.72
CA GLY A 263 2.39 21.96 9.17
C GLY A 263 2.71 23.38 9.62
N VAL A 264 3.82 23.92 9.12
CA VAL A 264 4.20 25.33 9.25
C VAL A 264 4.19 25.96 7.85
N GLU A 265 3.08 26.61 7.52
CA GLU A 265 2.84 27.19 6.20
C GLU A 265 3.88 28.29 5.87
N GLY A 266 4.64 28.13 4.78
CA GLY A 266 5.57 29.13 4.25
C GLY A 266 6.97 29.12 4.85
N ASP A 267 7.24 28.18 5.76
CA ASP A 267 8.60 27.80 6.13
C ASP A 267 9.02 26.57 5.32
N SER A 268 10.32 26.27 5.28
CA SER A 268 10.84 25.10 4.59
C SER A 268 11.37 24.03 5.53
N CYS A 269 11.38 22.78 5.09
CA CYS A 269 11.94 21.66 5.83
C CYS A 269 13.40 21.88 6.24
N SER A 270 14.16 22.64 5.45
CA SER A 270 15.53 23.02 5.78
C SER A 270 15.67 23.88 7.05
N ASP A 271 14.59 24.55 7.47
CA ASP A 271 14.52 25.29 8.74
C ASP A 271 14.27 24.36 9.94
N TYR A 272 13.81 23.13 9.68
CA TYR A 272 13.45 22.11 10.68
C TYR A 272 14.24 20.81 10.51
N PRO A 273 15.59 20.82 10.47
CA PRO A 273 16.39 19.66 10.10
C PRO A 273 16.20 18.45 11.02
N VAL A 274 15.86 18.68 12.30
CA VAL A 274 15.56 17.59 13.24
C VAL A 274 14.24 16.91 12.91
N TRP A 275 13.15 17.68 12.80
CA TRP A 275 11.84 17.13 12.44
C TRP A 275 11.89 16.50 11.03
N GLY A 276 12.43 17.19 10.04
CA GLY A 276 12.59 16.67 8.68
C GLY A 276 13.36 15.35 8.61
N SER A 277 14.41 15.18 9.41
CA SER A 277 15.19 13.93 9.44
C SER A 277 14.41 12.72 9.96
N LEU A 278 13.35 12.93 10.75
CA LEU A 278 12.57 11.83 11.33
C LEU A 278 11.77 11.07 10.27
N TYR A 279 11.45 11.67 9.13
CA TYR A 279 10.78 10.95 8.04
C TYR A 279 11.65 9.81 7.51
N ASP A 280 12.96 10.02 7.39
CA ASP A 280 13.88 8.96 7.01
C ASP A 280 14.11 7.95 8.13
N GLU A 281 14.14 8.37 9.40
CA GLU A 281 14.25 7.45 10.54
C GLU A 281 13.03 6.52 10.64
N LEU A 282 11.82 7.06 10.51
CA LEU A 282 10.57 6.30 10.43
C LEU A 282 10.56 5.37 9.22
N GLY A 283 10.98 5.91 8.08
CA GLY A 283 11.09 5.19 6.82
C GLY A 283 11.98 3.95 6.89
N ARG A 284 13.14 4.05 7.56
CA ARG A 284 14.04 2.90 7.76
C ARG A 284 13.42 1.76 8.55
N GLU A 285 12.44 2.04 9.39
CA GLU A 285 11.66 1.04 10.13
C GLU A 285 10.38 0.61 9.40
N GLY A 286 10.16 1.11 8.18
CA GLY A 286 9.05 0.76 7.29
C GLY A 286 7.78 1.59 7.51
N ILE A 287 7.88 2.77 8.11
CA ILE A 287 6.75 3.67 8.34
C ILE A 287 6.76 4.78 7.29
N LEU A 288 5.67 4.88 6.52
CA LEU A 288 5.43 6.03 5.65
C LEU A 288 4.72 7.16 6.39
N THR A 289 4.91 8.40 5.97
CA THR A 289 4.09 9.52 6.42
C THR A 289 3.30 10.10 5.26
N ALA A 290 1.99 10.23 5.41
CA ALA A 290 1.20 11.05 4.50
C ALA A 290 0.93 12.40 5.14
N ALA A 291 1.26 13.48 4.43
CA ALA A 291 1.14 14.84 4.93
C ALA A 291 0.28 15.72 4.03
N SER A 292 -0.63 16.48 4.63
CA SER A 292 -1.38 17.51 3.92
C SER A 292 -0.48 18.71 3.63
N THR A 293 -0.55 19.25 2.42
CA THR A 293 0.08 20.53 2.08
C THR A 293 -0.65 21.75 2.69
N ALA A 294 -0.06 22.94 2.60
CA ALA A 294 -0.61 24.19 3.12
C ALA A 294 -2.01 24.52 2.58
N ASN A 295 -2.81 25.22 3.41
CA ASN A 295 -4.13 25.74 3.03
C ASN A 295 -4.03 27.14 2.41
N ARG A 296 -3.15 27.26 1.42
CA ARG A 296 -2.84 28.48 0.68
C ARG A 296 -2.69 28.16 -0.81
N PRO A 297 -3.21 28.98 -1.73
CA PRO A 297 -3.11 28.71 -3.16
C PRO A 297 -1.74 29.10 -3.74
N TRP A 298 -0.66 28.67 -3.10
CA TRP A 298 0.71 28.94 -3.55
C TRP A 298 1.43 27.67 -3.96
N ASP A 299 2.55 27.90 -4.65
CA ASP A 299 3.49 26.87 -5.04
C ASP A 299 4.49 26.64 -3.90
N VAL A 300 4.46 25.45 -3.29
CA VAL A 300 5.36 25.11 -2.17
C VAL A 300 6.81 24.95 -2.63
N ASP A 301 7.05 24.66 -3.92
CA ASP A 301 8.40 24.57 -4.47
C ASP A 301 9.10 25.94 -4.51
N VAL A 302 8.32 27.02 -4.35
CA VAL A 302 8.80 28.41 -4.33
C VAL A 302 8.70 29.02 -2.93
N VAL A 303 7.60 28.78 -2.23
CA VAL A 303 7.29 29.45 -0.95
C VAL A 303 7.76 28.64 0.26
N GLY A 304 7.87 27.32 0.13
CA GLY A 304 8.11 26.41 1.23
C GLY A 304 6.83 25.93 1.91
N ASP A 305 6.88 24.70 2.42
CA ASP A 305 5.88 24.15 3.33
C ASP A 305 6.48 23.01 4.15
N MET A 306 6.59 23.19 5.47
CA MET A 306 6.87 22.08 6.37
C MET A 306 5.56 21.34 6.70
N PRO A 307 5.37 20.05 6.38
CA PRO A 307 6.43 19.12 5.99
C PRO A 307 6.53 18.78 4.51
N THR A 308 5.61 19.24 3.64
CA THR A 308 5.54 18.68 2.27
C THR A 308 6.75 18.96 1.41
N ASP A 309 7.56 19.99 1.71
CA ASP A 309 8.84 20.25 1.03
C ASP A 309 10.05 19.51 1.63
N CYS A 310 9.84 18.55 2.52
CA CYS A 310 10.91 17.67 3.00
C CYS A 310 11.37 16.67 1.93
N PRO A 311 12.68 16.54 1.67
CA PRO A 311 13.23 15.70 0.60
C PRO A 311 13.31 14.21 0.99
N SER A 312 12.30 13.66 1.66
CA SER A 312 12.26 12.26 2.09
C SER A 312 11.40 11.40 1.16
N GLU A 313 11.92 10.26 0.74
CA GLU A 313 11.14 9.28 -0.03
C GLU A 313 10.09 8.53 0.82
N TYR A 314 10.08 8.72 2.14
CA TYR A 314 9.10 8.11 3.04
C TYR A 314 7.97 9.07 3.41
N LEU A 315 8.00 10.28 2.86
CA LEU A 315 6.93 11.25 2.93
C LEU A 315 6.11 11.20 1.63
N ILE A 316 4.79 11.27 1.75
CA ILE A 316 3.87 11.47 0.64
C ILE A 316 3.12 12.78 0.87
N GLY A 317 3.44 13.79 0.06
CA GLY A 317 2.79 15.10 0.06
C GLY A 317 1.44 15.05 -0.66
N VAL A 318 0.39 15.53 0.00
CA VAL A 318 -1.00 15.40 -0.46
C VAL A 318 -1.68 16.76 -0.59
N THR A 319 -2.15 17.08 -1.80
CA THR A 319 -3.01 18.24 -2.05
C THR A 319 -4.50 17.87 -2.09
N ASN A 320 -5.38 18.86 -1.96
CA ASN A 320 -6.82 18.69 -1.85
C ASN A 320 -7.53 18.86 -3.20
N LEU A 321 -8.52 18.00 -3.46
CA LEU A 321 -9.50 18.20 -4.52
C LEU A 321 -10.85 18.69 -4.00
N SER A 322 -11.43 19.61 -4.77
CA SER A 322 -12.83 20.00 -4.69
C SER A 322 -13.77 18.85 -5.06
N VAL A 323 -15.07 19.01 -4.78
CA VAL A 323 -16.14 18.08 -5.20
C VAL A 323 -16.27 17.88 -6.72
N ASN A 324 -15.67 18.76 -7.52
CA ASN A 324 -15.70 18.68 -8.99
C ASN A 324 -14.43 18.03 -9.58
N ASP A 325 -13.65 17.30 -8.77
CA ASP A 325 -12.37 16.68 -9.17
C ASP A 325 -11.38 17.68 -9.76
N ARG A 326 -11.30 18.88 -9.18
CA ARG A 326 -10.27 19.89 -9.51
C ARG A 326 -9.48 20.24 -8.26
N LEU A 327 -8.20 20.58 -8.42
CA LEU A 327 -7.38 21.20 -7.37
C LEU A 327 -8.21 22.26 -6.65
N PHE A 328 -8.32 22.14 -5.33
CA PHE A 328 -9.14 23.04 -4.53
C PHE A 328 -8.51 24.43 -4.48
N ASP A 329 -9.32 25.47 -4.62
CA ASP A 329 -8.85 26.86 -4.82
C ASP A 329 -8.05 27.42 -3.64
N SER A 330 -8.10 26.80 -2.46
CA SER A 330 -7.29 27.20 -1.28
C SER A 330 -6.21 26.17 -0.93
N SER A 331 -5.93 25.21 -1.80
CA SER A 331 -4.92 24.18 -1.59
C SER A 331 -3.60 24.57 -2.23
N ALA A 332 -2.50 24.34 -1.52
CA ALA A 332 -1.17 24.50 -2.09
C ALA A 332 -0.86 23.36 -3.07
N PHE A 333 0.19 23.54 -3.85
CA PHE A 333 0.62 22.60 -4.88
C PHE A 333 2.13 22.73 -5.08
N GLY A 334 2.74 21.76 -5.76
CA GLY A 334 4.18 21.75 -6.07
C GLY A 334 4.47 20.59 -7.02
N GLU A 335 5.09 20.87 -8.16
CA GLU A 335 5.43 19.83 -9.14
C GLU A 335 6.52 18.88 -8.60
N GLU A 336 7.37 19.36 -7.69
CA GLU A 336 8.44 18.56 -7.10
C GLU A 336 8.06 17.99 -5.73
N ASN A 337 7.48 18.81 -4.84
CA ASN A 337 7.31 18.44 -3.42
C ASN A 337 5.89 17.99 -3.04
N VAL A 338 4.92 18.04 -3.96
CA VAL A 338 3.58 17.47 -3.72
C VAL A 338 3.37 16.28 -4.64
N ASP A 339 3.27 15.08 -4.08
CA ASP A 339 3.22 13.86 -4.89
C ASP A 339 1.90 13.69 -5.64
N LEU A 340 0.77 13.80 -4.95
CA LEU A 340 -0.56 13.48 -5.49
C LEU A 340 -1.68 14.30 -4.85
N ALA A 341 -2.89 14.22 -5.41
CA ALA A 341 -4.08 14.77 -4.78
C ALA A 341 -5.03 13.68 -4.26
N ALA A 342 -5.75 13.97 -3.19
CA ALA A 342 -6.85 13.13 -2.70
C ALA A 342 -8.13 13.99 -2.58
N PRO A 343 -9.33 13.39 -2.68
CA PRO A 343 -10.55 14.11 -2.37
C PRO A 343 -10.49 14.58 -0.92
N GLY A 344 -10.83 15.82 -0.61
CA GLY A 344 -10.81 16.30 0.77
C GLY A 344 -11.94 17.27 1.05
N GLU A 345 -12.26 18.13 0.08
CA GLU A 345 -13.39 19.04 0.17
C GLU A 345 -14.74 18.31 0.26
N GLU A 346 -15.60 18.81 1.16
CA GLU A 346 -16.90 18.19 1.51
C GLU A 346 -16.81 16.68 1.79
N SER A 347 -15.70 16.22 2.40
CA SER A 347 -15.68 14.92 3.07
C SER A 347 -16.67 14.89 4.22
N TYR A 348 -16.99 13.70 4.71
CA TYR A 348 -17.93 13.53 5.82
C TYR A 348 -17.35 12.59 6.86
N SER A 349 -17.38 12.99 8.12
CA SER A 349 -16.68 12.31 9.20
C SER A 349 -17.38 12.48 10.56
N THR A 350 -16.81 11.86 11.59
CA THR A 350 -17.23 11.96 12.99
C THR A 350 -16.95 13.35 13.57
N LEU A 351 -17.84 13.82 14.41
CA LEU A 351 -17.72 15.03 15.22
C LEU A 351 -17.79 14.63 16.71
N PRO A 352 -17.16 15.42 17.60
CA PRO A 352 -17.27 15.16 19.03
C PRO A 352 -18.71 15.03 19.53
N ASN A 353 -18.87 14.18 20.53
CA ASN A 353 -20.13 13.81 21.19
C ASN A 353 -21.05 12.96 20.30
N ASN A 354 -20.52 11.93 19.64
CA ASN A 354 -21.29 10.98 18.81
C ASN A 354 -22.09 11.65 17.70
N ARG A 355 -21.51 12.66 17.05
CA ARG A 355 -22.13 13.39 15.93
C ARG A 355 -21.37 13.13 14.65
N TYR A 356 -21.94 13.56 13.54
CA TYR A 356 -21.33 13.44 12.22
C TYR A 356 -21.54 14.75 11.45
N GLY A 357 -20.64 15.06 10.53
CA GLY A 357 -20.74 16.28 9.75
C GLY A 357 -19.65 16.43 8.69
N PRO A 358 -19.76 17.50 7.89
CA PRO A 358 -18.80 17.77 6.83
C PRO A 358 -17.42 18.12 7.39
N PHE A 359 -16.40 17.70 6.65
CA PHE A 359 -14.98 17.96 6.87
C PHE A 359 -14.37 18.35 5.52
N GLY A 360 -13.55 19.40 5.49
CA GLY A 360 -12.95 19.93 4.26
C GLY A 360 -11.70 20.73 4.60
N SER A 361 -10.83 20.95 3.60
CA SER A 361 -9.41 21.38 3.68
C SER A 361 -8.43 20.27 3.26
N THR A 362 -7.15 20.62 3.05
CA THR A 362 -6.05 19.68 2.83
C THR A 362 -5.89 18.65 3.95
N SER A 363 -6.27 19.01 5.19
CA SER A 363 -6.27 18.10 6.33
C SER A 363 -7.22 16.90 6.17
N ALA A 364 -8.20 16.99 5.27
CA ALA A 364 -9.09 15.90 4.88
C ALA A 364 -8.55 15.07 3.70
N ALA A 365 -7.49 15.50 3.00
CA ALA A 365 -6.92 14.76 1.89
C ALA A 365 -5.90 13.71 2.38
N ALA A 366 -5.00 14.09 3.30
CA ALA A 366 -3.96 13.20 3.85
C ALA A 366 -4.50 11.88 4.44
N PRO A 367 -5.61 11.86 5.21
CA PRO A 367 -6.15 10.64 5.79
C PRO A 367 -6.54 9.57 4.76
N TYR A 368 -6.94 9.95 3.54
CA TYR A 368 -7.19 8.97 2.48
C TYR A 368 -5.90 8.28 2.04
N VAL A 369 -4.78 9.00 1.95
CA VAL A 369 -3.49 8.40 1.59
C VAL A 369 -2.94 7.54 2.73
N THR A 370 -3.05 8.02 3.98
CA THR A 370 -2.72 7.22 5.17
C THR A 370 -3.53 5.92 5.20
N GLY A 371 -4.83 6.00 4.93
CA GLY A 371 -5.72 4.85 4.83
C GLY A 371 -5.35 3.89 3.70
N ALA A 372 -4.92 4.42 2.56
CA ALA A 372 -4.43 3.62 1.44
C ALA A 372 -3.20 2.82 1.84
N ILE A 373 -2.20 3.46 2.46
CA ILE A 373 -0.98 2.79 2.95
C ILE A 373 -1.35 1.61 3.86
N ALA A 374 -2.24 1.83 4.84
CA ALA A 374 -2.70 0.78 5.74
C ALA A 374 -3.42 -0.37 4.99
N LEU A 375 -4.32 -0.04 4.07
CA LEU A 375 -5.10 -1.04 3.32
C LEU A 375 -4.20 -1.89 2.39
N LEU A 376 -3.14 -1.29 1.83
CA LEU A 376 -2.16 -1.98 1.00
C LEU A 376 -1.42 -3.09 1.78
N TYR A 377 -1.11 -2.89 3.07
CA TYR A 377 -0.53 -3.96 3.93
C TYR A 377 -1.52 -5.11 4.24
N ALA A 378 -2.83 -4.88 4.12
CA ALA A 378 -3.85 -5.93 4.23
C ALA A 378 -4.05 -6.72 2.93
N THR A 379 -3.42 -6.31 1.83
CA THR A 379 -3.53 -6.94 0.52
C THR A 379 -2.89 -8.34 0.54
N PRO A 380 -3.45 -9.35 -0.16
CA PRO A 380 -2.87 -10.69 -0.29
C PRO A 380 -1.54 -10.74 -1.06
N CYS A 381 -0.49 -10.19 -0.46
CA CYS A 381 0.86 -10.17 -1.00
C CYS A 381 1.84 -10.70 0.06
N PRO A 382 2.14 -12.02 0.07
CA PRO A 382 3.12 -12.59 0.99
C PRO A 382 4.50 -11.94 0.89
N MET A 383 4.92 -11.57 -0.34
CA MET A 383 6.20 -10.90 -0.56
C MET A 383 6.33 -9.56 0.17
N LEU A 384 5.26 -8.75 0.21
CA LEU A 384 5.28 -7.49 0.95
C LEU A 384 5.46 -7.75 2.44
N LEU A 385 4.82 -8.79 2.99
CA LEU A 385 4.91 -9.13 4.41
C LEU A 385 6.29 -9.69 4.77
N ASP A 386 6.88 -10.51 3.91
CA ASP A 386 8.25 -10.99 4.07
C ASP A 386 9.23 -9.81 4.03
N MET A 387 9.07 -8.89 3.07
CA MET A 387 9.86 -7.66 3.00
C MET A 387 9.64 -6.78 4.24
N ALA A 388 8.41 -6.65 4.73
CA ALA A 388 8.13 -5.85 5.93
C ALA A 388 8.80 -6.37 7.20
N ARG A 389 9.27 -7.62 7.20
CA ARG A 389 10.07 -8.24 8.26
C ARG A 389 11.57 -8.16 7.98
N GLU A 390 11.99 -8.49 6.76
CA GLU A 390 13.41 -8.62 6.40
C GLU A 390 14.08 -7.30 6.03
N ASP A 391 13.33 -6.41 5.37
CA ASP A 391 13.78 -5.10 4.88
C ASP A 391 12.59 -4.10 4.89
N PRO A 392 12.18 -3.63 6.08
CA PRO A 392 10.96 -2.84 6.23
C PRO A 392 11.01 -1.51 5.44
N ALA A 393 12.20 -0.93 5.28
CA ALA A 393 12.40 0.27 4.48
C ALA A 393 11.99 0.06 3.02
N THR A 394 12.47 -1.02 2.41
CA THR A 394 12.13 -1.36 1.03
C THR A 394 10.65 -1.74 0.90
N ALA A 395 10.04 -2.37 1.91
CA ALA A 395 8.59 -2.64 1.94
C ALA A 395 7.75 -1.35 1.94
N ALA A 396 8.14 -0.34 2.73
CA ALA A 396 7.48 0.97 2.71
C ALA A 396 7.58 1.63 1.34
N LEU A 397 8.75 1.60 0.71
CA LEU A 397 8.92 2.14 -0.65
C LEU A 397 8.06 1.39 -1.67
N LEU A 398 7.92 0.06 -1.57
CA LEU A 398 7.02 -0.70 -2.46
C LEU A 398 5.58 -0.20 -2.36
N VAL A 399 5.08 0.04 -1.15
CA VAL A 399 3.72 0.55 -0.92
C VAL A 399 3.58 1.97 -1.47
N ARG A 400 4.56 2.85 -1.24
CA ARG A 400 4.59 4.19 -1.82
C ARG A 400 4.52 4.15 -3.34
N GLU A 401 5.37 3.34 -3.97
CA GLU A 401 5.43 3.23 -5.43
C GLU A 401 4.12 2.65 -6.01
N ALA A 402 3.50 1.69 -5.32
CA ALA A 402 2.17 1.18 -5.70
C ALA A 402 1.12 2.29 -5.73
N ILE A 403 1.14 3.20 -4.76
CA ILE A 403 0.23 4.36 -4.71
C ILE A 403 0.55 5.35 -5.84
N LEU A 404 1.79 5.81 -5.94
CA LEU A 404 2.17 6.91 -6.86
C LEU A 404 2.11 6.52 -8.33
N SER A 405 2.41 5.26 -8.68
CA SER A 405 2.34 4.77 -10.06
C SER A 405 0.94 4.36 -10.53
N SER A 406 -0.06 4.47 -9.64
CA SER A 406 -1.44 4.02 -9.88
C SER A 406 -2.46 5.15 -9.84
N THR A 407 -2.01 6.40 -9.68
CA THR A 407 -2.92 7.55 -9.60
C THR A 407 -3.76 7.70 -10.88
N ALA A 408 -5.03 8.07 -10.72
CA ALA A 408 -5.91 8.43 -11.83
C ALA A 408 -5.53 9.82 -12.39
N PRO A 409 -5.23 9.96 -13.70
CA PRO A 409 -4.79 11.25 -14.27
C PRO A 409 -5.83 12.38 -14.08
N ASN A 410 -5.36 13.58 -13.76
CA ASN A 410 -6.22 14.76 -13.61
C ASN A 410 -5.60 16.00 -14.26
N LEU A 411 -6.34 16.61 -15.19
CA LEU A 411 -5.86 17.78 -15.94
C LEU A 411 -5.59 19.01 -15.08
N SER A 412 -6.27 19.16 -13.94
CA SER A 412 -6.03 20.27 -13.01
C SER A 412 -4.74 20.10 -12.20
N LEU A 413 -4.19 18.89 -12.18
CA LEU A 413 -2.96 18.55 -11.45
C LEU A 413 -1.74 18.46 -12.37
N THR A 414 -1.94 18.50 -13.69
CA THR A 414 -0.85 18.51 -14.67
C THR A 414 0.04 19.72 -14.40
N THR A 415 1.30 19.48 -14.03
CA THR A 415 2.30 20.49 -13.55
C THR A 415 1.97 21.15 -12.20
N ARG A 416 1.18 20.49 -11.35
CA ARG A 416 0.85 20.96 -9.99
C ARG A 416 1.19 19.93 -8.92
N THR A 417 1.34 18.67 -9.29
CA THR A 417 1.84 17.59 -8.43
C THR A 417 2.77 16.71 -9.25
N ALA A 418 3.66 15.97 -8.59
CA ALA A 418 4.65 15.11 -9.23
C ALA A 418 4.01 14.03 -10.11
N THR A 419 2.90 13.45 -9.66
CA THR A 419 2.15 12.43 -10.43
C THR A 419 1.17 13.04 -11.43
N GLY A 420 0.74 14.29 -11.22
CA GLY A 420 -0.39 14.89 -11.94
C GLY A 420 -1.72 14.13 -11.78
N GLY A 421 -1.85 13.31 -10.73
CA GLY A 421 -2.96 12.38 -10.55
C GLY A 421 -3.60 12.39 -9.16
N VAL A 422 -4.74 11.71 -9.09
CA VAL A 422 -5.56 11.51 -7.90
C VAL A 422 -5.33 10.11 -7.34
N LEU A 423 -5.36 9.95 -6.02
CA LEU A 423 -5.35 8.66 -5.36
C LEU A 423 -6.40 7.70 -5.96
N ASP A 424 -5.97 6.47 -6.29
CA ASP A 424 -6.83 5.34 -6.67
C ASP A 424 -6.33 4.08 -5.95
N VAL A 425 -6.95 3.75 -4.83
CA VAL A 425 -6.50 2.66 -3.96
C VAL A 425 -6.71 1.28 -4.60
N ALA A 426 -7.80 1.09 -5.36
CA ALA A 426 -8.06 -0.17 -6.05
C ALA A 426 -7.00 -0.42 -7.13
N ALA A 427 -6.61 0.62 -7.89
CA ALA A 427 -5.52 0.51 -8.86
C ALA A 427 -4.18 0.21 -8.18
N ALA A 428 -3.89 0.83 -7.04
CA ALA A 428 -2.67 0.57 -6.26
C ALA A 428 -2.61 -0.89 -5.75
N GLN A 429 -3.71 -1.43 -5.23
CA GLN A 429 -3.78 -2.84 -4.83
C GLN A 429 -3.59 -3.78 -6.02
N ALA A 430 -4.21 -3.48 -7.17
CA ALA A 430 -4.04 -4.29 -8.38
C ALA A 430 -2.56 -4.34 -8.80
N ARG A 431 -1.85 -3.20 -8.79
CA ARG A 431 -0.42 -3.16 -9.07
C ARG A 431 0.41 -3.94 -8.07
N LEU A 432 0.11 -3.83 -6.77
CA LEU A 432 0.80 -4.61 -5.75
C LEU A 432 0.59 -6.11 -5.96
N ILE A 433 -0.64 -6.54 -6.22
CA ILE A 433 -0.97 -7.95 -6.51
C ILE A 433 -0.20 -8.45 -7.74
N ASP A 434 -0.12 -7.67 -8.80
CA ASP A 434 0.64 -8.03 -10.00
C ASP A 434 2.12 -8.26 -9.64
N PHE A 435 2.75 -7.33 -8.90
CA PHE A 435 4.13 -7.46 -8.42
C PHE A 435 4.37 -8.75 -7.59
N CYS A 436 3.41 -9.12 -6.74
CA CYS A 436 3.52 -10.29 -5.87
C CYS A 436 3.25 -11.61 -6.59
N ASN A 437 2.57 -11.57 -7.74
CA ASN A 437 2.23 -12.74 -8.57
C ASN A 437 3.18 -12.93 -9.77
N GLU A 438 4.29 -12.19 -9.85
CA GLU A 438 5.16 -12.05 -11.03
C GLU A 438 5.93 -13.31 -11.51
N ASP A 439 5.47 -14.51 -11.16
CA ASP A 439 5.58 -15.67 -12.07
C ASP A 439 4.63 -15.53 -13.30
N ARG A 440 3.70 -14.56 -13.28
CA ARG A 440 2.72 -14.31 -14.34
C ARG A 440 2.56 -12.82 -14.65
N ALA A 441 2.92 -12.45 -15.88
CA ALA A 441 2.30 -11.37 -16.67
C ALA A 441 2.89 -9.94 -16.68
N GLY A 442 4.23 -9.78 -16.70
CA GLY A 442 4.87 -8.57 -17.22
C GLY A 442 6.25 -8.87 -17.80
N THR A 443 6.57 -8.38 -19.01
CA THR A 443 7.97 -8.37 -19.45
C THR A 443 8.66 -7.21 -18.75
N PHE A 444 9.40 -7.50 -17.69
CA PHE A 444 10.38 -6.58 -17.14
C PHE A 444 11.23 -5.97 -18.27
N ALA A 445 11.30 -4.65 -18.29
CA ALA A 445 11.90 -3.89 -19.36
C ALA A 445 12.72 -2.72 -18.81
N ILE A 446 13.88 -2.51 -19.42
CA ILE A 446 14.55 -1.20 -19.40
C ILE A 446 13.85 -0.35 -20.47
N ASP A 447 13.13 0.67 -20.04
CA ASP A 447 12.38 1.57 -20.91
C ASP A 447 13.31 2.55 -21.64
N ALA A 448 14.34 3.04 -20.93
CA ALA A 448 15.29 3.98 -21.48
C ALA A 448 16.64 3.98 -20.73
N LEU A 449 17.67 4.40 -21.45
CA LEU A 449 18.97 4.80 -20.93
C LEU A 449 19.21 6.27 -21.28
N VAL A 450 19.37 7.15 -20.29
CA VAL A 450 19.46 8.59 -20.51
C VAL A 450 20.62 9.21 -19.71
N PRO A 451 21.55 9.96 -20.33
CA PRO A 451 21.73 10.12 -21.77
C PRO A 451 22.28 8.84 -22.42
N ASN A 452 21.98 8.64 -23.70
CA ASN A 452 22.59 7.58 -24.51
C ASN A 452 22.77 8.10 -25.94
N PRO A 453 23.99 8.51 -26.36
CA PRO A 453 25.27 8.17 -25.74
C PRO A 453 25.58 8.87 -24.41
N ALA A 454 26.33 8.20 -23.54
CA ALA A 454 26.76 8.67 -22.23
C ALA A 454 28.27 8.96 -22.18
N ASP A 455 28.67 9.95 -21.39
CA ASP A 455 30.08 10.31 -21.16
C ASP A 455 30.56 9.83 -19.78
N THR A 456 29.81 10.15 -18.71
CA THR A 456 30.22 9.88 -17.32
C THR A 456 29.27 8.94 -16.58
N GLU A 457 27.97 9.09 -16.79
CA GLU A 457 26.92 8.32 -16.14
C GLU A 457 25.71 8.18 -17.04
N VAL A 458 24.89 7.17 -16.75
CA VAL A 458 23.60 6.94 -17.41
C VAL A 458 22.53 6.58 -16.37
N GLU A 459 21.35 7.16 -16.53
CA GLU A 459 20.14 6.80 -15.80
C GLU A 459 19.43 5.67 -16.54
N ILE A 460 19.19 4.56 -15.83
CA ILE A 460 18.39 3.43 -16.30
C ILE A 460 16.96 3.63 -15.82
N ARG A 461 16.00 3.74 -16.74
CA ARG A 461 14.57 3.76 -16.44
C ARG A 461 13.99 2.38 -16.68
N THR A 462 13.25 1.85 -15.72
CA THR A 462 12.61 0.52 -15.84
C THR A 462 11.12 0.61 -15.61
N ASN A 463 10.38 -0.36 -16.13
CA ASN A 463 8.95 -0.50 -15.84
C ASN A 463 8.66 -1.27 -14.54
N ALA A 464 9.69 -1.61 -13.75
CA ALA A 464 9.52 -2.29 -12.48
C ALA A 464 8.87 -1.35 -11.45
N LEU A 465 7.99 -1.92 -10.64
CA LEU A 465 7.38 -1.21 -9.51
C LEU A 465 8.44 -0.93 -8.42
N LEU A 466 9.25 -1.94 -8.13
CA LEU A 466 10.44 -1.85 -7.28
C LEU A 466 11.42 -2.95 -7.70
N LEU A 467 12.72 -2.72 -7.52
CA LEU A 467 13.72 -3.77 -7.68
C LEU A 467 14.01 -4.42 -6.32
N THR A 468 14.08 -5.74 -6.28
CA THR A 468 14.45 -6.45 -5.04
C THR A 468 15.90 -6.15 -4.65
N PRO A 469 16.28 -6.36 -3.37
CA PRO A 469 17.68 -6.24 -2.94
C PRO A 469 18.66 -7.18 -3.66
N THR A 470 18.15 -8.18 -4.39
CA THR A 470 18.95 -9.12 -5.19
C THR A 470 19.19 -8.65 -6.63
N ALA A 471 18.59 -7.53 -7.03
CA ALA A 471 18.74 -6.98 -8.36
C ALA A 471 20.21 -6.63 -8.65
N THR A 472 20.61 -6.81 -9.92
CA THR A 472 21.97 -6.53 -10.38
C THR A 472 21.94 -5.82 -11.73
N VAL A 473 22.91 -4.92 -11.91
CA VAL A 473 23.20 -4.28 -13.19
C VAL A 473 24.53 -4.82 -13.69
N THR A 474 24.53 -5.35 -14.91
CA THR A 474 25.73 -5.90 -15.55
C THR A 474 25.91 -5.25 -16.92
N VAL A 475 27.13 -4.80 -17.23
CA VAL A 475 27.46 -4.24 -18.54
C VAL A 475 28.38 -5.21 -19.28
N TYR A 476 28.02 -5.53 -20.51
CA TYR A 476 28.80 -6.37 -21.41
C TYR A 476 29.37 -5.53 -22.56
N ASP A 477 30.61 -5.81 -22.96
CA ASP A 477 31.19 -5.23 -24.17
C ASP A 477 30.59 -5.87 -25.44
N ALA A 478 30.98 -5.36 -26.61
CA ALA A 478 30.53 -5.87 -27.92
C ALA A 478 30.89 -7.35 -28.19
N LEU A 479 31.77 -7.96 -27.40
CA LEU A 479 32.13 -9.38 -27.48
C LEU A 479 31.38 -10.23 -26.45
N GLY A 480 30.47 -9.63 -25.68
CA GLY A 480 29.71 -10.31 -24.63
C GLY A 480 30.50 -10.54 -23.34
N ARG A 481 31.67 -9.89 -23.16
CA ARG A 481 32.44 -10.00 -21.92
C ARG A 481 31.89 -9.01 -20.90
N GLN A 482 31.66 -9.47 -19.68
CA GLN A 482 31.30 -8.61 -18.57
C GLN A 482 32.44 -7.63 -18.26
N VAL A 483 32.14 -6.33 -18.32
CA VAL A 483 33.09 -5.24 -18.02
C VAL A 483 32.72 -4.45 -16.77
N HIS A 484 31.46 -4.56 -16.33
CA HIS A 484 30.96 -3.92 -15.10
C HIS A 484 29.87 -4.80 -14.49
N HIS A 485 29.80 -4.84 -13.16
CA HIS A 485 28.76 -5.54 -12.43
C HIS A 485 28.63 -4.95 -11.03
N GLU A 486 27.43 -4.50 -10.69
CA GLU A 486 27.14 -3.92 -9.39
C GLU A 486 25.68 -4.15 -8.98
N ARG A 487 25.41 -3.88 -7.71
CA ARG A 487 24.03 -3.66 -7.27
C ARG A 487 23.59 -2.28 -7.77
N PRO A 488 22.39 -2.15 -8.33
CA PRO A 488 21.92 -0.85 -8.79
C PRO A 488 21.84 0.14 -7.63
N GLU A 489 22.31 1.35 -7.87
CA GLU A 489 21.99 2.49 -7.02
C GLU A 489 20.65 3.06 -7.48
N ARG A 490 19.60 2.93 -6.67
CA ARG A 490 18.28 3.51 -6.97
C ARG A 490 18.35 5.03 -6.83
N LEU A 491 17.83 5.73 -7.82
CA LEU A 491 17.53 7.16 -7.76
C LEU A 491 16.07 7.32 -7.33
N ALA A 492 15.80 8.35 -6.53
CA ALA A 492 14.44 8.62 -6.05
C ALA A 492 13.44 8.80 -7.20
N GLY A 493 12.14 8.60 -6.96
CA GLY A 493 11.05 8.90 -7.90
C GLY A 493 10.51 7.74 -8.75
N VAL A 494 9.47 8.04 -9.53
CA VAL A 494 8.59 7.07 -10.23
C VAL A 494 8.62 7.33 -11.74
N PRO A 495 8.81 6.33 -12.63
CA PRO A 495 9.05 4.90 -12.36
C PRO A 495 10.48 4.66 -11.83
N VAL A 496 10.82 3.41 -11.46
CA VAL A 496 12.14 3.07 -10.89
C VAL A 496 13.29 3.52 -11.80
N ARG A 497 14.16 4.36 -11.23
CA ARG A 497 15.37 4.90 -11.85
C ARG A 497 16.61 4.34 -11.17
N LEU A 498 17.62 3.94 -11.94
CA LEU A 498 18.90 3.46 -11.43
C LEU A 498 20.04 4.29 -12.00
N ARG A 499 21.06 4.53 -11.18
CA ARG A 499 22.30 5.15 -11.62
C ARG A 499 23.30 4.08 -12.06
N LEU A 500 23.94 4.31 -13.20
CA LEU A 500 25.06 3.50 -13.70
C LEU A 500 26.23 4.42 -14.10
N PRO A 501 27.32 4.44 -13.31
CA PRO A 501 28.55 5.13 -13.69
C PRO A 501 29.22 4.44 -14.89
N VAL A 502 29.59 5.21 -15.92
CA VAL A 502 30.21 4.69 -17.15
C VAL A 502 31.55 5.37 -17.50
N ALA A 503 32.00 6.34 -16.71
CA ALA A 503 33.24 7.10 -16.94
C ALA A 503 34.50 6.22 -17.06
N GLN A 504 34.49 5.03 -16.47
CA GLN A 504 35.57 4.05 -16.50
C GLN A 504 35.58 3.17 -17.77
N LEU A 505 34.50 3.21 -18.57
CA LEU A 505 34.37 2.41 -19.78
C LEU A 505 35.02 3.14 -20.97
N ALA A 506 35.68 2.39 -21.86
CA ALA A 506 36.21 2.98 -23.08
C ALA A 506 35.08 3.35 -24.05
N ALA A 507 35.29 4.34 -24.91
CA ALA A 507 34.34 4.70 -25.96
C ALA A 507 33.95 3.47 -26.81
N GLY A 508 32.65 3.22 -26.98
CA GLY A 508 32.19 2.02 -27.68
C GLY A 508 30.73 1.66 -27.44
N TRP A 509 30.37 0.49 -27.98
CA TRP A 509 29.05 -0.11 -27.83
C TRP A 509 29.07 -1.18 -26.73
N TYR A 510 28.08 -1.09 -25.85
CA TYR A 510 27.89 -1.98 -24.72
C TYR A 510 26.43 -2.46 -24.67
N LEU A 511 26.21 -3.55 -23.93
CA LEU A 511 24.89 -4.04 -23.58
C LEU A 511 24.72 -3.94 -22.07
N VAL A 512 23.78 -3.11 -21.62
CA VAL A 512 23.38 -3.06 -20.21
C VAL A 512 22.34 -4.15 -19.98
N SER A 513 22.49 -4.90 -18.90
CA SER A 513 21.55 -5.91 -18.44
C SER A 513 21.15 -5.57 -17.02
N VAL A 514 19.84 -5.43 -16.79
CA VAL A 514 19.29 -5.44 -15.43
C VAL A 514 18.67 -6.81 -15.22
N ARG A 515 18.99 -7.43 -14.09
CA ARG A 515 18.40 -8.69 -13.65
C ARG A 515 17.80 -8.48 -12.28
N ASP A 516 16.56 -8.92 -12.11
CA ASP A 516 15.90 -9.01 -10.82
C ASP A 516 15.07 -10.30 -10.77
N ARG A 517 15.26 -11.12 -9.73
CA ARG A 517 14.71 -12.48 -9.67
C ARG A 517 15.06 -13.29 -10.95
N GLU A 518 14.06 -13.93 -11.58
CA GLU A 518 14.20 -14.64 -12.86
C GLU A 518 14.10 -13.71 -14.09
N GLN A 519 13.75 -12.45 -13.88
CA GLN A 519 13.54 -11.49 -14.95
C GLN A 519 14.86 -10.83 -15.35
N VAL A 520 15.04 -10.69 -16.66
CA VAL A 520 16.21 -10.02 -17.24
C VAL A 520 15.76 -9.14 -18.39
N SER A 521 16.24 -7.90 -18.38
CA SER A 521 16.09 -6.99 -19.51
C SER A 521 17.45 -6.50 -19.98
N HIS A 522 17.55 -6.20 -21.26
CA HIS A 522 18.77 -5.75 -21.91
C HIS A 522 18.50 -4.50 -22.74
N HIS A 523 19.43 -3.54 -22.69
CA HIS A 523 19.34 -2.32 -23.49
C HIS A 523 20.73 -1.92 -24.02
N PRO A 524 20.85 -1.54 -25.31
CA PRO A 524 22.12 -1.05 -25.86
C PRO A 524 22.52 0.29 -25.22
N LEU A 525 23.80 0.41 -24.91
CA LEU A 525 24.46 1.61 -24.37
C LEU A 525 25.61 2.01 -25.28
N ILE A 526 25.73 3.31 -25.56
CA ILE A 526 26.86 3.89 -26.28
C ILE A 526 27.62 4.79 -25.30
N VAL A 527 28.91 4.52 -25.11
CA VAL A 527 29.82 5.37 -24.32
C VAL A 527 30.73 6.15 -25.26
N ARG A 528 30.99 7.42 -24.97
CA ARG A 528 31.82 8.31 -25.80
C ARG A 528 33.22 8.56 -25.27
#